data_AF-K1SX81-F1
#
_entry.id   AF-K1SX81-F1
#
_cell.length_a   1.000
_cell.length_b   1.000
_cell.length_c   1.000
_cell.angle_alpha   90.00
_cell.angle_beta   90.00
_cell.angle_gamma   90.00
#
_symmetry.space_group_name_H-M   'P 1'
#
loop_
_entity.id
_entity.type
_entity.pdbx_description
1 polymer ?
#
loop_
_entity_poly.entity_id
_entity_poly.type
_entity_poly.pdbx_seq_one_letter_code
_entity_poly.pdbx_strand_id
1 'polypeptide(L)'
;PPVGYPHGIAIKATDTYETPPQIIWIDNSTIATLGNFSASTGKAKAKKTFNVSAIVAASLAGRQVLNYRAHLPEGKRRILYVDTEQSRFHCHNVLERILRLAGLPTTTDNENLDFICLREYTPAVRIGVIDYALRQNKGYGLVIIDGIRDLMLDINSTSESVEVINKMMEWSSKYDLHIHCVLHLNKGDNNVRGHIGTEMSNKAETVLVITKSAENPVI
;
A
#
# COMPACT_ATOMS: atom_id res chain seq x y z
N PRO A 1 31.87 8.45 27.35
CA PRO A 1 30.48 8.20 27.82
C PRO A 1 29.85 7.04 27.04
N PRO A 2 29.09 6.13 27.67
CA PRO A 2 28.34 5.15 26.89
C PRO A 2 27.33 5.92 26.04
N VAL A 3 27.46 5.76 24.74
CA VAL A 3 26.57 6.37 23.74
C VAL A 3 25.22 5.70 23.93
N GLY A 4 24.28 6.37 24.61
CA GLY A 4 22.90 5.90 24.70
C GLY A 4 22.31 5.85 23.29
N TYR A 5 21.55 4.80 23.01
CA TYR A 5 20.81 4.72 21.74
C TYR A 5 19.83 5.90 21.65
N PRO A 6 19.64 6.49 20.45
CA PRO A 6 18.56 7.45 20.20
C PRO A 6 17.22 6.98 20.76
N HIS A 7 16.39 7.92 21.24
CA HIS A 7 15.06 7.63 21.77
C HIS A 7 14.24 6.77 20.78
N GLY A 8 13.60 5.70 21.29
CA GLY A 8 12.74 4.80 20.52
C GLY A 8 13.43 3.58 19.91
N ILE A 9 14.77 3.47 19.97
CA ILE A 9 15.50 2.29 19.46
C ILE A 9 15.59 1.17 20.50
N ALA A 10 15.83 1.53 21.76
CA ALA A 10 15.90 0.57 22.84
C ALA A 10 14.51 0.40 23.45
N ILE A 11 13.97 -0.82 23.35
CA ILE A 11 12.77 -1.26 24.06
C ILE A 11 13.17 -1.71 25.46
N LYS A 12 12.51 -1.20 26.50
CA LYS A 12 12.68 -1.67 27.87
C LYS A 12 11.56 -2.64 28.22
N ALA A 13 11.88 -3.63 29.05
CA ALA A 13 10.87 -4.55 29.58
C ALA A 13 9.75 -3.84 30.38
N THR A 14 10.00 -2.61 30.83
CA THR A 14 9.02 -1.76 31.55
C THR A 14 8.20 -0.87 30.64
N ASP A 15 8.47 -0.85 29.33
CA ASP A 15 7.72 -0.02 28.39
C ASP A 15 6.32 -0.61 28.19
N THR A 16 5.33 0.26 28.14
CA THR A 16 3.94 -0.09 27.80
C THR A 16 3.70 0.36 26.36
N TYR A 17 3.24 -0.57 25.52
CA TYR A 17 2.93 -0.32 24.12
C TYR A 17 1.44 -0.47 23.90
N GLU A 18 0.83 0.52 23.25
CA GLU A 18 -0.51 0.35 22.71
C GLU A 18 -0.43 -0.60 21.52
N THR A 19 -1.42 -1.48 21.36
CA THR A 19 -1.54 -2.29 20.15
C THR A 19 -1.65 -1.35 18.95
N PRO A 20 -0.84 -1.54 17.88
CA PRO A 20 -0.90 -0.69 16.71
C PRO A 20 -2.35 -0.52 16.22
N PRO A 21 -2.80 0.72 15.95
CA PRO A 21 -4.17 0.95 15.50
C PRO A 21 -4.48 0.11 14.27
N GLN A 22 -5.48 -0.77 14.40
CA GLN A 22 -6.02 -1.56 13.30
C GLN A 22 -6.90 -0.66 12.45
N ILE A 23 -6.71 -0.67 11.13
CA ILE A 23 -7.38 0.29 10.23
C ILE A 23 -8.19 -0.36 9.12
N ILE A 24 -7.91 -1.62 8.76
CA ILE A 24 -8.62 -2.34 7.69
C ILE A 24 -8.79 -3.81 8.08
N TRP A 25 -9.99 -4.33 7.81
CA TRP A 25 -10.39 -5.71 8.10
C TRP A 25 -11.07 -6.35 6.88
N ILE A 26 -10.93 -7.66 6.77
CA ILE A 26 -11.80 -8.54 5.99
C ILE A 26 -12.50 -9.44 7.00
N ASP A 27 -13.83 -9.39 7.06
CA ASP A 27 -14.61 -10.06 8.10
C ASP A 27 -14.06 -9.74 9.51
N ASN A 28 -13.56 -10.76 10.22
CA ASN A 28 -12.98 -10.64 11.56
C ASN A 28 -11.43 -10.59 11.56
N SER A 29 -10.80 -10.58 10.38
CA SER A 29 -9.35 -10.59 10.24
C SER A 29 -8.84 -9.18 9.96
N THR A 30 -7.94 -8.70 10.82
CA THR A 30 -7.16 -7.47 10.56
C THR A 30 -6.16 -7.72 9.44
N ILE A 31 -6.14 -6.82 8.46
CA ILE A 31 -5.20 -6.91 7.32
C ILE A 31 -4.24 -5.72 7.23
N ALA A 32 -4.48 -4.67 8.03
CA ALA A 32 -3.66 -3.48 8.06
C ALA A 32 -3.67 -2.82 9.44
N THR A 33 -2.48 -2.61 9.99
CA THR A 33 -2.23 -1.76 11.16
C THR A 33 -1.27 -0.61 10.85
N LEU A 34 -1.41 0.52 11.56
CA LEU A 34 -0.45 1.62 11.42
C LEU A 34 0.95 1.18 11.84
N GLY A 35 1.98 1.72 11.19
CA GLY A 35 3.37 1.34 11.41
C GLY A 35 3.85 0.16 10.54
N ASN A 36 2.93 -0.58 9.92
CA ASN A 36 3.22 -1.76 9.12
C ASN A 36 2.93 -1.58 7.62
N PHE A 37 3.29 -2.59 6.83
CA PHE A 37 2.91 -2.66 5.42
C PHE A 37 2.36 -4.04 5.06
N SER A 38 1.44 -4.06 4.11
CA SER A 38 0.81 -5.26 3.56
C SER A 38 0.91 -5.27 2.04
N ALA A 39 0.50 -6.38 1.41
CA ALA A 39 0.57 -6.51 -0.04
C ALA A 39 -0.64 -7.24 -0.64
N SER A 40 -1.01 -6.84 -1.86
CA SER A 40 -1.85 -7.63 -2.77
C SER A 40 -0.98 -8.20 -3.89
N THR A 41 -0.97 -9.52 -4.00
CA THR A 41 -0.28 -10.28 -5.04
C THR A 41 -1.27 -11.00 -5.95
N GLY A 42 -0.82 -11.47 -7.10
CA GLY A 42 -1.65 -12.21 -8.04
C GLY A 42 -1.12 -12.16 -9.46
N LYS A 43 -1.56 -13.11 -10.29
CA LYS A 43 -1.17 -13.20 -11.70
C LYS A 43 -1.53 -11.92 -12.48
N ALA A 44 -0.91 -11.73 -13.63
CA ALA A 44 -1.31 -10.67 -14.55
C ALA A 44 -2.82 -10.74 -14.83
N LYS A 45 -3.48 -9.59 -14.90
CA LYS A 45 -4.94 -9.47 -15.12
C LYS A 45 -5.83 -10.10 -14.04
N ALA A 46 -5.29 -10.44 -12.86
CA ALA A 46 -6.07 -10.95 -11.72
C ALA A 46 -6.92 -9.88 -11.00
N LYS A 47 -7.09 -8.68 -11.57
CA LYS A 47 -7.89 -7.58 -11.01
C LYS A 47 -7.35 -7.02 -9.67
N LYS A 48 -6.03 -7.06 -9.43
CA LYS A 48 -5.39 -6.47 -8.23
C LYS A 48 -5.72 -4.99 -8.02
N THR A 49 -5.60 -4.16 -9.05
CA THR A 49 -5.97 -2.73 -8.97
C THR A 49 -7.45 -2.54 -8.60
N PHE A 50 -8.34 -3.43 -9.03
CA PHE A 50 -9.75 -3.40 -8.58
C PHE A 50 -9.86 -3.74 -7.08
N ASN A 51 -9.14 -4.76 -6.61
CA ASN A 51 -9.07 -5.11 -5.20
C ASN A 51 -8.61 -3.92 -4.34
N VAL A 52 -7.53 -3.27 -4.74
CA VAL A 52 -7.00 -2.10 -4.04
C VAL A 52 -7.93 -0.88 -4.14
N SER A 53 -8.66 -0.73 -5.25
CA SER A 53 -9.71 0.30 -5.34
C SER A 53 -10.77 0.12 -4.25
N ALA A 54 -11.14 -1.12 -3.92
CA ALA A 54 -12.12 -1.41 -2.87
C ALA A 54 -11.57 -1.11 -1.47
N ILE A 55 -10.30 -1.44 -1.22
CA ILE A 55 -9.60 -1.08 0.03
C ILE A 55 -9.64 0.44 0.23
N VAL A 56 -9.21 1.20 -0.78
CA VAL A 56 -9.17 2.67 -0.70
C VAL A 56 -10.57 3.25 -0.55
N ALA A 57 -11.54 2.74 -1.29
CA ALA A 57 -12.93 3.19 -1.18
C ALA A 57 -13.51 2.94 0.22
N ALA A 58 -13.24 1.78 0.84
CA ALA A 58 -13.63 1.51 2.22
C ALA A 58 -12.99 2.52 3.18
N SER A 59 -11.68 2.79 3.01
CA SER A 59 -10.93 3.72 3.85
C SER A 59 -11.41 5.16 3.74
N LEU A 60 -11.76 5.63 2.53
CA LEU A 60 -12.35 6.96 2.34
C LEU A 60 -13.76 7.07 2.93
N ALA A 61 -14.57 6.03 2.75
CA ALA A 61 -15.96 6.04 3.20
C ALA A 61 -16.10 5.78 4.72
N GLY A 62 -15.06 5.25 5.38
CA GLY A 62 -15.08 4.89 6.79
C GLY A 62 -16.09 3.79 7.13
N ARG A 63 -16.41 2.93 6.15
CA ARG A 63 -17.43 1.87 6.25
C ARG A 63 -17.04 0.66 5.40
N GLN A 64 -17.89 -0.35 5.42
CA GLN A 64 -17.71 -1.50 4.54
C GLN A 64 -17.97 -1.14 3.07
N VAL A 65 -17.03 -1.51 2.20
CA VAL A 65 -17.13 -1.48 0.73
C VAL A 65 -16.63 -2.82 0.20
N LEU A 66 -17.50 -3.53 -0.52
CA LEU A 66 -17.31 -4.96 -0.83
C LEU A 66 -17.01 -5.75 0.46
N ASN A 67 -15.89 -6.49 0.49
CA ASN A 67 -15.47 -7.29 1.64
C ASN A 67 -14.52 -6.55 2.59
N TYR A 68 -14.23 -5.28 2.32
CA TYR A 68 -13.30 -4.49 3.13
C TYR A 68 -14.07 -3.55 4.04
N ARG A 69 -13.81 -3.66 5.34
CA ARG A 69 -14.21 -2.64 6.33
C ARG A 69 -12.97 -1.84 6.69
N ALA A 70 -13.08 -0.53 6.73
CA ALA A 70 -11.96 0.32 7.13
C ALA A 70 -12.42 1.49 8.01
N HIS A 71 -11.52 1.90 8.90
CA HIS A 71 -11.70 3.05 9.77
C HIS A 71 -10.33 3.68 10.05
N LEU A 72 -10.04 4.81 9.40
CA LEU A 72 -8.80 5.55 9.62
C LEU A 72 -8.92 6.43 10.87
N PRO A 73 -7.90 6.49 11.75
CA PRO A 73 -7.93 7.30 12.95
C PRO A 73 -8.09 8.80 12.65
N GLU A 74 -8.60 9.54 13.63
CA GLU A 74 -8.62 10.99 13.57
C GLU A 74 -7.21 11.56 13.35
N GLY A 75 -7.12 12.59 12.51
CA GLY A 75 -5.83 13.17 12.12
C GLY A 75 -5.03 12.35 11.11
N LYS A 76 -5.46 11.13 10.74
CA LYS A 76 -4.82 10.24 9.75
C LYS A 76 -5.78 9.75 8.64
N ARG A 77 -6.76 10.59 8.26
CA ARG A 77 -7.82 10.23 7.31
C ARG A 77 -7.44 10.37 5.83
N ARG A 78 -6.30 10.99 5.50
CA ARG A 78 -5.85 11.13 4.12
C ARG A 78 -5.25 9.83 3.61
N ILE A 79 -5.35 9.65 2.29
CA ILE A 79 -4.82 8.51 1.57
C ILE A 79 -3.97 9.02 0.42
N LEU A 80 -2.77 8.44 0.29
CA LEU A 80 -1.90 8.65 -0.86
C LEU A 80 -1.97 7.43 -1.78
N TYR A 81 -2.46 7.59 -3.00
CA TYR A 81 -2.43 6.54 -4.02
C TYR A 81 -1.34 6.83 -5.04
N VAL A 82 -0.39 5.92 -5.19
CA VAL A 82 0.71 6.03 -6.16
C VAL A 82 0.61 4.90 -7.17
N ASP A 83 0.31 5.24 -8.43
CA ASP A 83 0.31 4.31 -9.55
C ASP A 83 1.60 4.46 -10.36
N THR A 84 2.35 3.38 -10.51
CA THR A 84 3.63 3.38 -11.24
C THR A 84 3.57 2.67 -12.59
N GLU A 85 2.43 2.07 -12.95
CA GLU A 85 2.34 1.13 -14.08
C GLU A 85 1.41 1.62 -15.20
N GLN A 86 0.39 2.41 -14.86
CA GLN A 86 -0.71 2.75 -15.75
C GLN A 86 -0.53 4.13 -16.41
N SER A 87 -1.17 4.31 -17.57
CA SER A 87 -1.24 5.63 -18.20
C SER A 87 -2.17 6.56 -17.41
N ARG A 88 -2.05 7.87 -17.61
CA ARG A 88 -2.91 8.87 -16.95
C ARG A 88 -4.42 8.61 -17.16
N PHE A 89 -4.81 8.18 -18.36
CA PHE A 89 -6.20 7.80 -18.66
C PHE A 89 -6.66 6.63 -17.79
N HIS A 90 -5.83 5.59 -17.64
CA HIS A 90 -6.16 4.44 -16.81
C HIS A 90 -6.15 4.77 -15.32
N CYS A 91 -5.20 5.59 -14.86
CA CYS A 91 -5.22 6.15 -13.50
C CYS A 91 -6.54 6.87 -13.20
N HIS A 92 -6.99 7.75 -14.11
CA HIS A 92 -8.24 8.48 -13.94
C HIS A 92 -9.44 7.52 -13.78
N ASN A 93 -9.49 6.44 -14.57
CA ASN A 93 -10.52 5.42 -14.41
C ASN A 93 -10.42 4.66 -13.08
N VAL A 94 -9.23 4.55 -12.49
CA VAL A 94 -9.04 4.00 -11.14
C VAL A 94 -9.56 4.96 -10.09
N LEU A 95 -9.16 6.24 -10.16
CA LEU A 95 -9.65 7.30 -9.27
C LEU A 95 -11.18 7.38 -9.30
N GLU A 96 -11.77 7.47 -10.47
CA GLU A 96 -13.22 7.51 -10.64
C GLU A 96 -13.91 6.29 -10.01
N ARG A 97 -13.35 5.10 -10.18
CA ARG A 97 -13.88 3.87 -9.57
C ARG A 97 -13.83 3.91 -8.05
N ILE A 98 -12.72 4.37 -7.48
CA ILE A 98 -12.56 4.53 -6.03
C ILE A 98 -13.66 5.44 -5.49
N LEU A 99 -13.85 6.61 -6.10
CA LEU A 99 -14.87 7.57 -5.69
C LEU A 99 -16.28 6.99 -5.81
N ARG A 100 -16.61 6.32 -6.93
CA ARG A 100 -17.90 5.64 -7.10
C ARG A 100 -18.15 4.58 -6.03
N LEU A 101 -17.16 3.73 -5.74
CA LEU A 101 -17.27 2.68 -4.72
C LEU A 101 -17.44 3.27 -3.31
N ALA A 102 -16.80 4.40 -3.03
CA ALA A 102 -16.94 5.13 -1.77
C ALA A 102 -18.30 5.84 -1.64
N GLY A 103 -19.03 6.03 -2.75
CA GLY A 103 -20.27 6.82 -2.78
C GLY A 103 -20.01 8.33 -2.82
N LEU A 104 -18.86 8.74 -3.36
CA LEU A 104 -18.42 10.13 -3.48
C LEU A 104 -18.61 10.66 -4.91
N PRO A 105 -18.78 11.99 -5.09
CA PRO A 105 -18.85 12.59 -6.42
C PRO A 105 -17.57 12.33 -7.23
N THR A 106 -17.71 12.05 -8.52
CA THR A 106 -16.58 11.83 -9.44
C THR A 106 -16.18 13.08 -10.21
N THR A 107 -16.87 14.19 -9.99
CA THR A 107 -16.69 15.46 -10.71
C THR A 107 -15.92 16.49 -9.88
N THR A 108 -15.50 16.13 -8.67
CA THR A 108 -14.78 16.99 -7.74
C THR A 108 -13.70 16.19 -7.03
N ASP A 109 -12.55 16.80 -6.80
CA ASP A 109 -11.48 16.18 -6.03
C ASP A 109 -11.90 15.96 -4.57
N ASN A 110 -11.43 14.87 -3.98
CA ASN A 110 -11.64 14.59 -2.56
C ASN A 110 -10.38 15.01 -1.77
N GLU A 111 -10.55 15.88 -0.77
CA GLU A 111 -9.44 16.38 0.05
C GLU A 111 -8.66 15.29 0.82
N ASN A 112 -9.27 14.12 1.01
CA ASN A 112 -8.67 12.98 1.69
C ASN A 112 -8.02 11.97 0.73
N LEU A 113 -7.96 12.24 -0.59
CA LEU A 113 -7.30 11.37 -1.56
C LEU A 113 -6.35 12.15 -2.47
N ASP A 114 -5.06 11.90 -2.32
CA ASP A 114 -4.04 12.33 -3.27
C ASP A 114 -3.72 11.18 -4.22
N PHE A 115 -3.95 11.35 -5.53
CA PHE A 115 -3.69 10.33 -6.54
C PHE A 115 -2.55 10.78 -7.47
N ILE A 116 -1.43 10.06 -7.46
CA ILE A 116 -0.22 10.39 -8.21
C ILE A 116 0.13 9.27 -9.20
N CYS A 117 0.27 9.62 -10.49
CA CYS A 117 0.73 8.69 -11.53
C CYS A 117 2.21 8.94 -11.83
N LEU A 118 3.04 7.90 -11.67
CA LEU A 118 4.49 7.99 -11.81
C LEU A 118 5.09 7.06 -12.88
N ARG A 119 4.25 6.49 -13.75
CA ARG A 119 4.70 5.59 -14.83
C ARG A 119 5.83 6.16 -15.69
N GLU A 120 5.81 7.45 -15.96
CA GLU A 120 6.76 8.12 -16.88
C GLU A 120 8.14 8.37 -16.25
N TYR A 121 8.30 8.13 -14.94
CA TYR A 121 9.52 8.46 -14.20
C TYR A 121 10.38 7.23 -13.90
N THR A 122 11.66 7.47 -13.64
CA THR A 122 12.61 6.44 -13.22
C THR A 122 12.35 5.98 -11.78
N PRO A 123 12.79 4.78 -11.37
CA PRO A 123 12.70 4.30 -9.99
C PRO A 123 13.16 5.30 -8.93
N ALA A 124 14.32 5.94 -9.15
CA ALA A 124 14.85 6.94 -8.22
C ALA A 124 13.93 8.17 -8.08
N VAL A 125 13.37 8.66 -9.19
CA VAL A 125 12.41 9.77 -9.16
C VAL A 125 11.10 9.33 -8.50
N ARG A 126 10.62 8.11 -8.75
CA ARG A 126 9.42 7.55 -8.09
C ARG A 126 9.57 7.56 -6.57
N ILE A 127 10.68 7.00 -6.07
CA ILE A 127 11.00 6.98 -4.63
C ILE A 127 11.09 8.42 -4.08
N GLY A 128 11.76 9.32 -4.80
CA GLY A 128 11.90 10.72 -4.40
C GLY A 128 10.57 11.47 -4.30
N VAL A 129 9.65 11.25 -5.23
CA VAL A 129 8.31 11.87 -5.21
C VAL A 129 7.47 11.33 -4.04
N ILE A 130 7.51 10.02 -3.78
CA ILE A 130 6.79 9.42 -2.63
C ILE A 130 7.34 10.00 -1.32
N ASP A 131 8.66 9.98 -1.15
CA ASP A 131 9.32 10.50 0.04
C ASP A 131 9.03 12.00 0.24
N TYR A 132 9.03 12.79 -0.82
CA TYR A 132 8.62 14.20 -0.77
C TYR A 132 7.16 14.35 -0.32
N ALA A 133 6.24 13.59 -0.92
CA ALA A 133 4.81 13.66 -0.57
C ALA A 133 4.58 13.34 0.91
N LEU A 134 5.24 12.32 1.45
CA LEU A 134 5.15 11.92 2.85
C LEU A 134 5.76 12.94 3.81
N ARG A 135 6.84 13.64 3.41
CA ARG A 135 7.46 14.69 4.24
C ARG A 135 6.65 15.97 4.29
N GLN A 136 6.07 16.37 3.16
CA GLN A 136 5.41 17.67 3.05
C GLN A 136 3.96 17.66 3.52
N ASN A 137 3.28 16.53 3.36
CA ASN A 137 1.87 16.40 3.71
C ASN A 137 1.70 15.66 5.03
N LYS A 138 0.71 16.09 5.81
CA LYS A 138 0.35 15.45 7.07
C LYS A 138 -0.99 14.74 6.93
N GLY A 139 -1.20 13.79 7.82
CA GLY A 139 -2.48 13.12 8.01
C GLY A 139 -2.76 11.96 7.08
N TYR A 140 -1.74 11.41 6.42
CA TYR A 140 -1.86 10.10 5.78
C TYR A 140 -1.96 9.00 6.83
N GLY A 141 -3.01 8.17 6.71
CA GLY A 141 -3.12 6.91 7.44
C GLY A 141 -2.93 5.68 6.54
N LEU A 142 -3.15 5.84 5.23
CA LEU A 142 -2.97 4.79 4.24
C LEU A 142 -2.20 5.30 3.02
N VAL A 143 -1.22 4.53 2.57
CA VAL A 143 -0.49 4.75 1.32
C VAL A 143 -0.64 3.51 0.45
N ILE A 144 -1.01 3.70 -0.81
CA ILE A 144 -1.03 2.64 -1.82
C ILE A 144 0.16 2.82 -2.75
N ILE A 145 0.89 1.74 -2.99
CA ILE A 145 1.92 1.66 -4.03
C ILE A 145 1.50 0.59 -5.03
N ASP A 146 0.80 1.01 -6.10
CA ASP A 146 0.38 0.14 -7.19
C ASP A 146 1.55 -0.04 -8.18
N GLY A 147 2.25 -1.16 -8.04
CA GLY A 147 3.48 -1.49 -8.75
C GLY A 147 4.76 -1.29 -7.92
N ILE A 148 4.90 -1.96 -6.77
CA ILE A 148 6.12 -1.82 -5.95
C ILE A 148 7.40 -2.25 -6.69
N ARG A 149 7.30 -3.22 -7.60
CA ARG A 149 8.41 -3.64 -8.48
C ARG A 149 9.04 -2.45 -9.18
N ASP A 150 8.21 -1.50 -9.57
CA ASP A 150 8.56 -0.40 -10.44
C ASP A 150 9.37 0.68 -9.69
N LEU A 151 9.60 0.48 -8.39
CA LEU A 151 10.57 1.23 -7.58
C LEU A 151 12.00 0.68 -7.69
N MET A 152 12.24 -0.34 -8.52
CA MET A 152 13.56 -0.93 -8.78
C MET A 152 13.91 -0.84 -10.26
N LEU A 153 15.21 -0.79 -10.58
CA LEU A 153 15.73 -0.98 -11.93
C LEU A 153 15.76 -2.48 -12.27
N ASP A 154 16.62 -3.24 -11.59
CA ASP A 154 16.77 -4.68 -11.82
C ASP A 154 15.92 -5.50 -10.84
N ILE A 155 14.98 -6.25 -11.37
CA ILE A 155 14.10 -7.10 -10.57
C ILE A 155 14.79 -8.30 -9.94
N ASN A 156 15.94 -8.70 -10.49
CA ASN A 156 16.73 -9.80 -9.96
C ASN A 156 17.79 -9.31 -8.95
N SER A 157 17.86 -8.00 -8.69
CA SER A 157 18.76 -7.46 -7.69
C SER A 157 18.20 -7.70 -6.28
N THR A 158 18.85 -8.60 -5.55
CA THR A 158 18.58 -8.83 -4.11
C THR A 158 18.78 -7.55 -3.31
N SER A 159 19.83 -6.78 -3.61
CA SER A 159 20.12 -5.53 -2.90
C SER A 159 19.04 -4.49 -3.10
N GLU A 160 18.61 -4.23 -4.35
CA GLU A 160 17.51 -3.30 -4.61
C GLU A 160 16.19 -3.77 -3.97
N SER A 161 15.97 -5.09 -3.91
CA SER A 161 14.77 -5.66 -3.29
C SER A 161 14.73 -5.37 -1.80
N VAL A 162 15.86 -5.57 -1.11
CA VAL A 162 16.04 -5.25 0.30
C VAL A 162 15.87 -3.74 0.54
N GLU A 163 16.46 -2.89 -0.31
CA GLU A 163 16.35 -1.43 -0.18
C GLU A 163 14.90 -0.95 -0.30
N VAL A 164 14.16 -1.42 -1.29
CA VAL A 164 12.75 -1.03 -1.50
C VAL A 164 11.87 -1.51 -0.34
N ILE A 165 12.04 -2.74 0.15
CA ILE A 165 11.25 -3.23 1.28
C ILE A 165 11.63 -2.49 2.57
N ASN A 166 12.91 -2.19 2.78
CA ASN A 166 13.32 -1.38 3.92
C ASN A 166 12.74 0.05 3.86
N LYS A 167 12.54 0.62 2.67
CA LYS A 167 11.80 1.88 2.52
C LYS A 167 10.35 1.78 2.97
N MET A 168 9.68 0.66 2.70
CA MET A 168 8.31 0.45 3.19
C MET A 168 8.27 0.44 4.71
N MET A 169 9.17 -0.31 5.34
CA MET A 169 9.28 -0.38 6.80
C MET A 169 9.67 0.97 7.42
N GLU A 170 10.62 1.67 6.81
CA GLU A 170 11.05 3.00 7.24
C GLU A 170 9.88 3.99 7.18
N TRP A 171 9.18 4.08 6.05
CA TRP A 171 8.09 5.03 5.86
C TRP A 171 6.87 4.69 6.72
N SER A 172 6.46 3.42 6.80
CA SER A 172 5.31 3.02 7.62
C SER A 172 5.55 3.36 9.09
N SER A 173 6.73 3.05 9.61
CA SER A 173 7.12 3.34 11.00
C SER A 173 7.28 4.84 11.25
N LYS A 174 8.06 5.54 10.41
CA LYS A 174 8.42 6.95 10.61
C LYS A 174 7.21 7.88 10.57
N TYR A 175 6.26 7.62 9.68
CA TYR A 175 5.07 8.45 9.53
C TYR A 175 3.84 7.87 10.24
N ASP A 176 4.00 6.73 10.91
CA ASP A 176 2.94 6.01 11.63
C ASP A 176 1.70 5.81 10.73
N LEU A 177 1.93 5.23 9.56
CA LEU A 177 0.91 4.98 8.54
C LEU A 177 0.96 3.52 8.10
N HIS A 178 -0.07 3.07 7.39
CA HIS A 178 -0.01 1.77 6.72
C HIS A 178 0.33 1.93 5.24
N ILE A 179 1.19 1.04 4.71
CA ILE A 179 1.47 0.98 3.27
C ILE A 179 0.90 -0.32 2.70
N HIS A 180 0.10 -0.24 1.64
CA HIS A 180 -0.39 -1.41 0.93
C HIS A 180 0.18 -1.45 -0.50
N CYS A 181 0.99 -2.47 -0.76
CA CYS A 181 1.73 -2.62 -2.01
C CYS A 181 1.01 -3.55 -2.99
N VAL A 182 1.15 -3.32 -4.29
CA VAL A 182 0.71 -4.25 -5.34
C VAL A 182 1.91 -4.85 -6.04
N LEU A 183 1.94 -6.18 -6.14
CA LEU A 183 2.97 -6.91 -6.87
C LEU A 183 2.35 -7.91 -7.84
N HIS A 184 2.84 -7.92 -9.08
CA HIS A 184 2.47 -8.93 -10.07
C HIS A 184 3.30 -10.21 -9.90
N LEU A 185 2.63 -11.36 -9.89
CA LEU A 185 3.30 -12.67 -10.00
C LEU A 185 3.76 -12.91 -11.44
N ASN A 186 4.85 -13.68 -11.61
CA ASN A 186 5.35 -14.05 -12.94
C ASN A 186 4.38 -14.99 -13.68
N LYS A 187 4.51 -15.04 -15.01
CA LYS A 187 3.65 -15.84 -15.90
C LYS A 187 3.89 -17.37 -15.80
N GLY A 188 5.05 -17.80 -15.29
CA GLY A 188 5.49 -19.20 -15.31
C GLY A 188 5.19 -20.01 -14.04
N ASP A 189 5.23 -19.39 -12.86
CA ASP A 189 5.06 -20.06 -11.56
C ASP A 189 4.17 -19.23 -10.61
N ASN A 190 3.52 -19.90 -9.66
CA ASN A 190 2.72 -19.26 -8.61
C ASN A 190 3.58 -18.49 -7.56
N ASN A 191 4.90 -18.41 -7.76
CA ASN A 191 5.82 -17.72 -6.86
C ASN A 191 5.78 -16.21 -7.06
N VAL A 192 5.94 -15.51 -5.94
CA VAL A 192 6.07 -14.05 -5.89
C VAL A 192 7.33 -13.62 -6.66
N ARG A 193 7.19 -12.59 -7.50
CA ARG A 193 8.17 -12.23 -8.55
C ARG A 193 9.54 -11.86 -7.96
N GLY A 194 10.56 -12.67 -8.24
CA GLY A 194 11.97 -12.36 -7.94
C GLY A 194 12.27 -12.20 -6.45
N HIS A 195 13.45 -11.67 -6.13
CA HIS A 195 13.88 -11.44 -4.74
C HIS A 195 12.92 -10.51 -3.97
N ILE A 196 12.36 -9.49 -4.64
CA ILE A 196 11.37 -8.59 -4.03
C ILE A 196 10.12 -9.32 -3.55
N GLY A 197 9.65 -10.33 -4.29
CA GLY A 197 8.49 -11.11 -3.90
C GLY A 197 8.71 -11.90 -2.61
N THR A 198 9.90 -12.50 -2.46
CA THR A 198 10.31 -13.22 -1.26
C THR A 198 10.48 -12.26 -0.08
N GLU A 199 11.22 -11.16 -0.26
CA GLU A 199 11.43 -10.15 0.78
C GLU A 199 10.10 -9.55 1.27
N MET A 200 9.19 -9.25 0.35
CA MET A 200 7.87 -8.73 0.68
C MET A 200 7.05 -9.76 1.47
N SER A 201 7.04 -11.03 1.05
CA SER A 201 6.29 -12.07 1.77
C SER A 201 6.82 -12.32 3.18
N ASN A 202 8.13 -12.15 3.39
CA ASN A 202 8.77 -12.36 4.69
C ASN A 202 8.54 -11.20 5.66
N LYS A 203 8.30 -9.98 5.17
CA LYS A 203 8.26 -8.75 5.98
C LYS A 203 6.90 -8.07 6.03
N ALA A 204 6.01 -8.36 5.09
CA ALA A 204 4.65 -7.81 5.09
C ALA A 204 3.83 -8.40 6.24
N GLU A 205 3.01 -7.56 6.87
CA GLU A 205 2.05 -7.97 7.89
C GLU A 205 0.99 -8.91 7.31
N THR A 206 0.46 -8.58 6.14
CA THR A 206 -0.52 -9.41 5.44
C THR A 206 -0.22 -9.47 3.95
N VAL A 207 -0.27 -10.67 3.36
CA VAL A 207 -0.19 -10.89 1.92
C VAL A 207 -1.52 -11.45 1.40
N LEU A 208 -2.27 -10.63 0.69
CA LEU A 208 -3.52 -11.01 0.02
C LEU A 208 -3.20 -11.58 -1.37
N VAL A 209 -3.64 -12.81 -1.65
CA VAL A 209 -3.49 -13.45 -2.96
C VAL A 209 -4.78 -13.30 -3.76
N ILE A 210 -4.72 -12.48 -4.81
CA ILE A 210 -5.88 -12.18 -5.65
C ILE A 210 -5.92 -13.13 -6.84
N THR A 211 -7.05 -13.84 -6.98
CA THR A 211 -7.33 -14.77 -8.07
C THR A 211 -8.69 -14.46 -8.68
N LYS A 212 -8.88 -14.78 -9.97
CA LYS A 212 -10.21 -14.76 -10.57
C LYS A 212 -10.94 -16.03 -10.15
N SER A 213 -12.23 -15.90 -9.81
CA SER A 213 -13.07 -17.08 -9.58
C SER A 213 -13.15 -17.93 -10.85
N ALA A 214 -13.05 -19.24 -10.69
CA ALA A 214 -13.27 -20.22 -11.75
C ALA A 214 -14.77 -20.42 -12.04
N GLU A 215 -15.64 -20.08 -11.09
CA GLU A 215 -17.08 -20.31 -11.17
C GLU A 215 -17.80 -19.24 -12.00
N ASN A 216 -17.18 -18.06 -12.23
CA ASN A 216 -17.74 -16.99 -13.06
C ASN A 216 -16.63 -16.24 -13.84
N PRO A 217 -16.10 -16.79 -14.96
CA PRO A 217 -14.95 -16.23 -15.66
C PRO A 217 -15.22 -14.92 -16.43
N VAL A 218 -16.48 -14.47 -16.52
CA VAL A 218 -16.95 -13.43 -17.46
C VAL A 218 -17.28 -12.07 -16.80
N ILE A 219 -17.10 -11.93 -15.48
CA ILE A 219 -17.26 -10.63 -14.78
C ILE A 219 -15.89 -9.94 -14.55
#